data_AF-Q0VPE0-F1
#
_entry.id   AF-Q0VPE0-F1
#
_cell.length_a   1.000
_cell.length_b   1.000
_cell.length_c   1.000
_cell.angle_alpha   90.00
_cell.angle_beta   90.00
_cell.angle_gamma   90.00
#
_symmetry.space_group_name_H-M   'P 1'
#
loop_
_entity.id
_entity.type
_entity.pdbx_description
1 polymer ?
#
loop_
_entity_poly.entity_id
_entity_poly.type
_entity_poly.pdbx_seq_one_letter_code
_entity_poly.pdbx_strand_id
1 'polypeptide(L)'
;MTPVHSAATFSDTAAGLHWIQLIKEKTMRIPFQRSLLVAVIASTGLLQACSDNSDGKEAAAPAADAPAAADHSNHMNTDDSATKPAATGIVRSPAPEGAAAEIVSPTNGATVSSPVKVVFGLEGMEVAPAGNEQKNSGHHHLLIDLDTMPNMDMPLPANDQVVHFGKGQTETELELEPGTHTLQLLLGDYRHVPHQPPVTSEKITITVE
;
A
#
# COMPACT_ATOMS: atom_id res chain seq x y z
N MET A 1 14.83 54.45 68.92
CA MET A 1 14.92 55.11 67.60
C MET A 1 14.85 54.05 66.51
N THR A 2 13.98 54.27 65.52
CA THR A 2 13.99 53.70 64.15
C THR A 2 15.15 54.32 63.32
N PRO A 3 15.52 53.89 62.08
CA PRO A 3 14.70 53.20 61.04
C PRO A 3 15.33 51.92 60.41
N VAL A 4 14.58 50.90 59.95
CA VAL A 4 13.82 50.71 58.68
C VAL A 4 14.43 51.28 57.38
N HIS A 5 14.77 50.39 56.44
CA HIS A 5 14.81 50.51 54.97
C HIS A 5 15.14 49.12 54.39
N SER A 6 14.75 48.69 53.19
CA SER A 6 13.51 48.88 52.43
C SER A 6 13.49 47.82 51.32
N ALA A 7 12.33 47.21 51.04
CA ALA A 7 12.17 46.39 49.83
C ALA A 7 11.98 47.30 48.61
N ALA A 8 12.52 46.90 47.46
CA ALA A 8 12.26 47.55 46.17
C ALA A 8 11.65 46.53 45.20
N THR A 9 10.32 46.47 45.21
CA THR A 9 9.52 45.88 44.15
C THR A 9 9.69 46.68 42.86
N PHE A 10 9.90 46.03 41.72
CA PHE A 10 9.54 46.61 40.42
C PHE A 10 8.23 46.01 39.97
N SER A 11 7.17 46.83 40.04
CA SER A 11 5.85 46.52 39.54
C SER A 11 5.56 47.43 38.36
N ASP A 12 5.10 46.81 37.27
CA ASP A 12 4.06 47.30 36.36
C ASP A 12 4.22 48.70 35.72
N THR A 13 4.24 48.74 34.38
CA THR A 13 3.32 49.66 33.68
C THR A 13 2.84 49.05 32.36
N ALA A 14 1.59 48.60 32.34
CA ALA A 14 0.89 48.19 31.13
C ALA A 14 0.52 49.38 30.20
N ALA A 15 0.68 49.18 28.88
CA ALA A 15 -0.12 49.76 27.79
C ALA A 15 0.29 49.08 26.46
N GLY A 16 -0.60 48.65 25.56
CA GLY A 16 -2.06 48.61 25.56
C GLY A 16 -2.60 48.40 24.14
N LEU A 17 -3.91 48.15 24.01
CA LEU A 17 -4.70 48.16 22.76
C LEU A 17 -4.47 46.96 21.81
N HIS A 18 -5.36 45.96 21.85
CA HIS A 18 -6.62 45.90 21.09
C HIS A 18 -6.44 45.81 19.56
N TRP A 19 -6.41 44.58 19.04
CA TRP A 19 -7.00 44.26 17.74
C TRP A 19 -7.93 43.06 17.92
N ILE A 20 -9.18 43.29 17.52
CA ILE A 20 -10.37 42.55 17.93
C ILE A 20 -10.79 41.57 16.82
N GLN A 21 -11.29 40.40 17.24
CA GLN A 21 -12.19 39.49 16.51
C GLN A 21 -11.81 38.89 15.13
N LEU A 22 -11.98 37.56 15.09
CA LEU A 22 -12.90 36.87 14.17
C LEU A 22 -12.49 36.71 12.70
N ILE A 23 -11.80 35.60 12.39
CA ILE A 23 -12.01 34.90 11.10
C ILE A 23 -12.81 33.63 11.39
N LYS A 24 -14.12 33.76 11.18
CA LYS A 24 -15.10 32.68 11.26
C LYS A 24 -14.99 31.79 10.03
N GLU A 25 -14.87 30.49 10.26
CA GLU A 25 -15.25 29.36 9.39
C GLU A 25 -15.59 29.70 7.93
N LYS A 26 -14.64 29.48 7.00
CA LYS A 26 -14.98 29.45 5.57
C LYS A 26 -15.33 28.04 5.13
N THR A 27 -16.54 27.63 5.52
CA THR A 27 -17.25 26.43 5.04
C THR A 27 -17.22 26.36 3.51
N MET A 28 -16.33 25.54 2.95
CA MET A 28 -16.23 25.32 1.50
C MET A 28 -17.32 24.32 1.05
N ARG A 29 -18.57 24.79 1.03
CA ARG A 29 -19.67 24.08 0.37
C ARG A 29 -19.53 24.23 -1.14
N ILE A 30 -18.98 23.20 -1.79
CA ILE A 30 -18.95 23.08 -3.25
C ILE A 30 -20.39 22.77 -3.74
N PRO A 31 -21.03 23.64 -4.55
CA PRO A 31 -22.29 23.31 -5.18
C PRO A 31 -22.03 22.37 -6.36
N PHE A 32 -22.30 21.08 -6.20
CA PHE A 32 -22.33 20.12 -7.31
C PHE A 32 -23.52 20.44 -8.21
N GLN A 33 -23.31 21.36 -9.18
CA GLN A 33 -24.35 21.77 -10.11
C GLN A 33 -24.75 20.59 -10.98
N ARG A 34 -26.01 20.17 -10.85
CA ARG A 34 -26.67 19.20 -11.73
C ARG A 34 -26.86 19.79 -13.13
N SER A 35 -25.83 19.72 -13.98
CA SER A 35 -25.98 19.91 -15.42
C SER A 35 -26.62 18.66 -16.03
N LEU A 36 -27.94 18.59 -15.93
CA LEU A 36 -28.76 17.74 -16.79
C LEU A 36 -28.72 18.33 -18.20
N LEU A 37 -27.96 17.72 -19.11
CA LEU A 37 -28.12 17.98 -20.54
C LEU A 37 -28.42 16.68 -21.29
N VAL A 38 -29.69 16.53 -21.62
CA VAL A 38 -30.18 15.50 -22.52
C VAL A 38 -29.81 15.89 -23.95
N ALA A 39 -29.12 15.01 -24.68
CA ALA A 39 -28.93 15.12 -26.12
C ALA A 39 -29.31 13.79 -26.79
N VAL A 40 -30.61 13.62 -27.05
CA VAL A 40 -31.09 12.56 -27.93
C VAL A 40 -30.72 12.93 -29.36
N ILE A 41 -29.87 12.13 -30.01
CA ILE A 41 -29.71 12.16 -31.46
C ILE A 41 -30.10 10.78 -31.99
N ALA A 42 -31.38 10.66 -32.33
CA ALA A 42 -31.85 9.59 -33.19
C ALA A 42 -31.63 10.00 -34.65
N SER A 43 -30.78 9.28 -35.36
CA SER A 43 -30.63 9.43 -36.82
C SER A 43 -30.57 8.04 -37.44
N THR A 44 -31.74 7.56 -37.88
CA THR A 44 -31.90 6.32 -38.64
C THR A 44 -31.67 6.54 -40.14
N GLY A 45 -30.93 5.62 -40.75
CA GLY A 45 -30.96 5.35 -42.19
C GLY A 45 -29.75 5.79 -43.02
N LEU A 46 -29.44 5.13 -44.15
CA LEU A 46 -29.83 3.78 -44.63
C LEU A 46 -28.99 3.44 -45.89
N LEU A 47 -28.45 2.21 -46.02
CA LEU A 47 -27.85 1.62 -47.26
C LEU A 47 -26.59 2.37 -47.81
N GLN A 48 -25.58 1.82 -48.50
CA GLN A 48 -25.19 0.48 -49.01
C GLN A 48 -23.65 0.55 -49.31
N ALA A 49 -22.85 -0.48 -49.63
CA ALA A 49 -23.06 -1.91 -49.92
C ALA A 49 -21.76 -2.75 -49.72
N CYS A 50 -21.92 -4.08 -49.74
CA CYS A 50 -20.98 -5.12 -50.21
C CYS A 50 -19.48 -5.09 -49.85
N SER A 51 -19.09 -5.96 -48.91
CA SER A 51 -18.15 -7.04 -49.25
C SER A 51 -18.65 -8.35 -48.63
N ASP A 52 -18.76 -9.37 -49.46
CA ASP A 52 -19.27 -10.70 -49.11
C ASP A 52 -18.12 -11.59 -48.63
N ASN A 53 -18.38 -12.41 -47.60
CA ASN A 53 -17.71 -13.69 -47.38
C ASN A 53 -18.38 -14.46 -46.21
N SER A 54 -19.40 -15.23 -46.57
CA SER A 54 -19.62 -16.62 -46.15
C SER A 54 -19.42 -17.06 -44.67
N ASP A 55 -20.57 -17.38 -44.08
CA ASP A 55 -20.90 -18.65 -43.39
C ASP A 55 -20.72 -18.83 -41.86
N GLY A 56 -21.87 -19.02 -41.19
CA GLY A 56 -22.07 -19.88 -39.99
C GLY A 56 -21.65 -19.29 -38.64
N LYS A 57 -22.53 -18.73 -37.78
CA LYS A 57 -23.79 -19.24 -37.19
C LYS A 57 -23.59 -20.58 -36.43
N GLU A 58 -23.90 -20.78 -35.14
CA GLU A 58 -24.29 -19.91 -33.99
C GLU A 58 -24.14 -20.71 -32.68
N ALA A 59 -24.22 -20.05 -31.53
CA ALA A 59 -24.03 -20.65 -30.21
C ALA A 59 -25.18 -21.57 -29.75
N ALA A 60 -24.86 -22.54 -28.87
CA ALA A 60 -25.60 -22.82 -27.62
C ALA A 60 -24.92 -23.91 -26.76
N ALA A 61 -24.96 -23.75 -25.44
CA ALA A 61 -24.81 -24.81 -24.43
C ALA A 61 -26.22 -25.41 -24.10
N PRO A 62 -26.44 -26.43 -23.21
CA PRO A 62 -25.52 -27.02 -22.23
C PRO A 62 -25.63 -28.57 -21.95
N ALA A 63 -24.86 -29.03 -20.95
CA ALA A 63 -25.13 -30.12 -19.97
C ALA A 63 -25.15 -31.64 -20.33
N ALA A 64 -24.22 -32.37 -19.69
CA ALA A 64 -24.30 -33.70 -19.04
C ALA A 64 -24.70 -35.00 -19.80
N ASP A 65 -23.75 -35.96 -19.89
CA ASP A 65 -23.77 -37.27 -19.17
C ASP A 65 -22.36 -37.95 -19.17
N ALA A 66 -22.15 -39.02 -18.39
CA ALA A 66 -20.90 -39.79 -18.22
C ALA A 66 -20.73 -40.94 -19.29
N PRO A 67 -19.70 -41.84 -19.34
CA PRO A 67 -18.84 -42.36 -18.25
C PRO A 67 -17.34 -42.72 -18.53
N ALA A 68 -16.62 -43.02 -17.43
CA ALA A 68 -15.56 -44.03 -17.18
C ALA A 68 -14.44 -44.46 -18.19
N ALA A 69 -13.22 -44.48 -17.62
CA ALA A 69 -12.16 -45.54 -17.68
C ALA A 69 -11.14 -45.64 -18.85
N ALA A 70 -9.88 -45.30 -18.52
CA ALA A 70 -8.62 -46.04 -18.80
C ALA A 70 -7.47 -45.35 -18.02
N ASP A 71 -7.05 -45.86 -16.86
CA ASP A 71 -5.79 -46.62 -16.68
C ASP A 71 -4.62 -46.22 -17.60
N HIS A 72 -3.65 -45.51 -17.01
CA HIS A 72 -2.23 -45.77 -17.30
C HIS A 72 -1.41 -45.64 -16.02
N SER A 73 -1.22 -46.78 -15.37
CA SER A 73 -0.23 -47.00 -14.33
C SER A 73 1.21 -46.83 -14.82
N ASN A 74 2.02 -46.06 -14.08
CA ASN A 74 3.47 -46.21 -13.96
C ASN A 74 3.91 -45.48 -12.69
N HIS A 75 4.10 -46.21 -11.59
CA HIS A 75 5.32 -46.93 -11.20
C HIS A 75 6.22 -46.05 -10.33
N MET A 76 6.27 -46.39 -9.04
CA MET A 76 7.14 -45.78 -8.05
C MET A 76 8.60 -46.06 -8.37
N ASN A 77 9.44 -45.02 -8.40
CA ASN A 77 10.84 -45.16 -8.04
C ASN A 77 11.05 -44.42 -6.71
N THR A 78 11.27 -45.19 -5.67
CA THR A 78 11.79 -44.72 -4.39
C THR A 78 13.31 -44.54 -4.47
N ASP A 79 13.80 -43.59 -3.69
CA ASP A 79 15.21 -43.40 -3.31
C ASP A 79 16.19 -42.96 -4.43
N ASP A 80 16.22 -41.65 -4.65
CA ASP A 80 17.52 -40.96 -4.63
C ASP A 80 17.45 -39.87 -3.56
N SER A 81 18.18 -40.07 -2.46
CA SER A 81 18.41 -39.08 -1.42
C SER A 81 19.40 -38.01 -1.88
N ALA A 82 19.11 -37.40 -3.03
CA ALA A 82 19.83 -36.28 -3.58
C ALA A 82 19.69 -35.09 -2.62
N THR A 83 20.81 -34.69 -2.01
CA THR A 83 20.89 -33.44 -1.24
C THR A 83 20.58 -32.29 -2.18
N LYS A 84 19.33 -31.80 -2.12
CA LYS A 84 18.88 -30.62 -2.87
C LYS A 84 19.90 -29.51 -2.62
N PRO A 85 20.60 -28.99 -3.65
CA PRO A 85 21.51 -27.88 -3.47
C PRO A 85 20.76 -26.75 -2.77
N ALA A 86 21.28 -26.31 -1.62
CA ALA A 86 20.72 -25.16 -0.93
C ALA A 86 20.70 -24.00 -1.92
N ALA A 87 19.52 -23.46 -2.21
CA ALA A 87 19.36 -22.44 -3.23
C ALA A 87 20.22 -21.23 -2.84
N THR A 88 21.27 -20.98 -3.61
CA THR A 88 22.06 -19.75 -3.49
C THR A 88 21.13 -18.58 -3.72
N GLY A 89 20.95 -17.75 -2.69
CA GLY A 89 19.99 -16.64 -2.70
C GLY A 89 20.23 -15.65 -3.84
N ILE A 90 19.20 -14.89 -4.17
CA ILE A 90 19.26 -13.88 -5.22
C ILE A 90 20.20 -12.75 -4.77
N VAL A 91 21.11 -12.34 -5.65
CA VAL A 91 21.94 -11.15 -5.42
C VAL A 91 21.02 -9.92 -5.31
N ARG A 92 21.01 -9.33 -4.11
CA ARG A 92 20.22 -8.13 -3.79
C ARG A 92 20.82 -6.88 -4.41
N SER A 93 19.94 -5.95 -4.78
CA SER A 93 20.33 -4.62 -5.24
C SER A 93 20.72 -3.73 -4.05
N PRO A 94 21.73 -2.84 -4.20
CA PRO A 94 22.22 -2.01 -3.10
C PRO A 94 21.23 -0.89 -2.76
N ALA A 95 21.07 -0.62 -1.47
CA ALA A 95 20.45 0.62 -0.98
C ALA A 95 21.54 1.65 -0.63
N PRO A 96 21.32 2.97 -0.85
CA PRO A 96 22.23 4.00 -0.38
C PRO A 96 22.18 4.12 1.16
N GLU A 97 23.26 4.66 1.74
CA GLU A 97 23.32 4.96 3.17
C GLU A 97 22.25 5.98 3.55
N GLY A 98 21.55 5.74 4.67
CA GLY A 98 20.43 6.57 5.13
C GLY A 98 19.09 6.31 4.44
N ALA A 99 18.97 5.35 3.51
CA ALA A 99 17.68 4.97 2.96
C ALA A 99 16.78 4.31 4.02
N ALA A 100 15.56 4.81 4.18
CA ALA A 100 14.59 4.34 5.16
C ALA A 100 13.17 4.38 4.59
N ALA A 101 12.32 3.41 4.95
CA ALA A 101 10.88 3.51 4.74
C ALA A 101 10.22 4.01 6.04
N GLU A 102 9.02 4.58 5.97
CA GLU A 102 8.32 5.11 7.15
C GLU A 102 6.81 4.81 7.06
N ILE A 103 6.17 4.47 8.18
CA ILE A 103 4.71 4.53 8.28
C ILE A 103 4.35 5.90 8.86
N VAL A 104 3.99 6.83 7.98
CA VAL A 104 3.68 8.24 8.31
C VAL A 104 2.37 8.35 9.09
N SER A 105 1.41 7.48 8.79
CA SER A 105 0.23 7.24 9.62
C SER A 105 -0.24 5.79 9.46
N PRO A 106 -0.89 5.18 10.46
CA PRO A 106 -1.05 5.66 11.84
C PRO A 106 0.30 5.72 12.58
N THR A 107 0.39 6.52 13.64
CA THR A 107 1.58 6.55 14.50
C THR A 107 1.62 5.34 15.42
N ASN A 108 2.81 4.96 15.89
CA ASN A 108 2.96 3.91 16.90
C ASN A 108 2.12 4.22 18.17
N GLY A 109 1.41 3.22 18.67
CA GLY A 109 0.50 3.31 19.82
C GLY A 109 -0.86 3.94 19.53
N ALA A 110 -1.22 4.20 18.27
CA ALA A 110 -2.52 4.79 17.92
C ALA A 110 -3.68 3.79 18.08
N THR A 111 -4.80 4.27 18.65
CA THR A 111 -6.12 3.63 18.51
C THR A 111 -6.82 4.21 17.28
N VAL A 112 -7.36 3.34 16.43
CA VAL A 112 -8.01 3.65 15.15
C VAL A 112 -9.24 2.77 14.94
N SER A 113 -10.08 3.07 13.96
CA SER A 113 -11.19 2.20 13.53
C SER A 113 -10.94 1.67 12.12
N SER A 114 -11.51 0.51 11.79
CA SER A 114 -11.45 -0.06 10.42
C SER A 114 -12.40 0.68 9.47
N PRO A 115 -12.03 0.91 8.19
CA PRO A 115 -10.73 0.59 7.58
C PRO A 115 -9.62 1.53 8.06
N VAL A 116 -8.46 0.96 8.39
CA VAL A 116 -7.28 1.69 8.83
C VAL A 116 -6.55 2.26 7.62
N LYS A 117 -6.56 3.59 7.47
CA LYS A 117 -5.73 4.26 6.47
C LYS A 117 -4.26 4.27 6.90
N VAL A 118 -3.41 3.60 6.10
CA VAL A 118 -1.96 3.58 6.28
C VAL A 118 -1.28 4.38 5.17
N VAL A 119 -0.39 5.30 5.54
CA VAL A 119 0.36 6.18 4.62
C VAL A 119 1.85 5.85 4.73
N PHE A 120 2.49 5.66 3.58
CA PHE A 120 3.88 5.23 3.45
C PHE A 120 4.79 6.41 3.10
N GLY A 121 5.96 6.43 3.71
CA GLY A 121 7.08 7.32 3.38
C GLY A 121 8.30 6.53 2.90
N LEU A 122 9.17 7.20 2.15
CA LEU A 122 10.45 6.66 1.68
C LEU A 122 11.48 7.80 1.59
N GLU A 123 12.64 7.60 2.21
CA GLU A 123 13.77 8.51 2.16
C GLU A 123 14.96 7.86 1.42
N GLY A 124 15.75 8.68 0.71
CA GLY A 124 16.98 8.26 0.02
C GLY A 124 16.79 7.39 -1.24
N MET A 125 15.56 7.00 -1.58
CA MET A 125 15.23 6.13 -2.72
C MET A 125 13.91 6.55 -3.40
N GLU A 126 13.66 6.04 -4.60
CA GLU A 126 12.46 6.35 -5.40
C GLU A 126 11.45 5.20 -5.38
N VAL A 127 10.14 5.54 -5.39
CA VAL A 127 9.06 4.56 -5.54
C VAL A 127 8.85 4.25 -7.03
N ALA A 128 9.05 2.99 -7.43
CA ALA A 128 8.93 2.50 -8.79
C ALA A 128 8.10 1.21 -8.87
N PRO A 129 7.25 1.01 -9.90
CA PRO A 129 6.49 -0.23 -10.05
C PRO A 129 7.36 -1.48 -10.16
N ALA A 130 6.83 -2.61 -9.67
CA ALA A 130 7.41 -3.93 -9.87
C ALA A 130 7.58 -4.25 -11.37
N GLY A 131 8.60 -5.04 -11.70
CA GLY A 131 9.01 -5.35 -13.07
C GLY A 131 9.77 -4.24 -13.79
N ASN A 132 9.84 -3.02 -13.26
CA ASN A 132 10.59 -1.91 -13.84
C ASN A 132 11.94 -1.71 -13.12
N GLU A 133 13.02 -2.22 -13.70
CA GLU A 133 14.38 -2.07 -13.15
C GLU A 133 14.87 -0.61 -13.27
N GLN A 134 14.89 0.08 -12.15
CA GLN A 134 15.46 1.41 -11.99
C GLN A 134 16.49 1.42 -10.84
N LYS A 135 17.40 2.38 -10.87
CA LYS A 135 18.47 2.50 -9.87
C LYS A 135 17.94 3.20 -8.62
N ASN A 136 18.35 2.72 -7.44
CA ASN A 136 17.97 3.27 -6.14
C ASN A 136 16.45 3.37 -5.95
N SER A 137 15.70 2.39 -6.46
CA SER A 137 14.25 2.40 -6.46
C SER A 137 13.66 1.03 -6.12
N GLY A 138 12.45 1.04 -5.58
CA GLY A 138 11.69 -0.16 -5.28
C GLY A 138 10.21 0.16 -5.03
N HIS A 139 9.48 -0.79 -4.47
CA HIS A 139 8.09 -0.59 -4.05
C HIS A 139 7.85 -1.17 -2.66
N HIS A 140 6.82 -0.63 -2.01
CA HIS A 140 6.47 -1.00 -0.65
C HIS A 140 5.86 -2.40 -0.57
N HIS A 141 6.20 -3.09 0.50
CA HIS A 141 5.48 -4.24 1.03
C HIS A 141 5.11 -3.89 2.46
N LEU A 142 3.87 -4.20 2.87
CA LEU A 142 3.45 -4.05 4.25
C LEU A 142 3.42 -5.43 4.92
N LEU A 143 4.16 -5.53 6.01
CA LEU A 143 4.20 -6.69 6.89
C LEU A 143 3.15 -6.46 8.00
N ILE A 144 2.20 -7.39 8.13
CA ILE A 144 1.08 -7.31 9.08
C ILE A 144 1.19 -8.49 10.04
N ASP A 145 1.26 -8.21 11.34
CA ASP A 145 1.32 -9.21 12.43
C ASP A 145 2.43 -10.25 12.28
N LEU A 146 3.55 -9.84 11.69
CA LEU A 146 4.64 -10.73 11.34
C LEU A 146 5.79 -10.65 12.35
N ASP A 147 5.89 -11.64 13.24
CA ASP A 147 6.97 -11.73 14.24
C ASP A 147 8.35 -11.96 13.61
N THR A 148 8.43 -12.86 12.62
CA THR A 148 9.67 -13.28 11.96
C THR A 148 9.76 -12.66 10.56
N MET A 149 10.82 -11.89 10.30
CA MET A 149 11.02 -11.27 8.99
C MET A 149 11.15 -12.34 7.87
N PRO A 150 10.64 -12.06 6.65
CA PRO A 150 10.81 -12.96 5.51
C PRO A 150 12.29 -13.15 5.13
N ASN A 151 12.57 -14.18 4.33
CA ASN A 151 13.91 -14.38 3.78
C ASN A 151 14.27 -13.22 2.84
N MET A 152 15.33 -12.47 3.19
CA MET A 152 15.77 -11.28 2.46
C MET A 152 16.39 -11.60 1.09
N ASP A 153 16.95 -12.80 0.91
CA ASP A 153 17.66 -13.18 -0.34
C ASP A 153 16.72 -13.86 -1.36
N MET A 154 15.40 -13.67 -1.23
CA MET A 154 14.35 -14.22 -2.08
C MET A 154 13.26 -13.18 -2.35
N PRO A 155 12.42 -13.35 -3.40
CA PRO A 155 11.23 -12.53 -3.59
C PRO A 155 10.29 -12.71 -2.39
N LEU A 156 9.70 -11.62 -1.92
CA LEU A 156 8.79 -11.66 -0.79
C LEU A 156 7.55 -12.51 -1.13
N PRO A 157 7.10 -13.41 -0.21
CA PRO A 157 5.94 -14.24 -0.46
C PRO A 157 4.68 -13.37 -0.41
N ALA A 158 3.81 -13.45 -1.42
CA ALA A 158 2.50 -12.79 -1.37
C ALA A 158 1.53 -13.63 -0.52
N ASN A 159 1.07 -13.07 0.59
CA ASN A 159 0.07 -13.63 1.49
C ASN A 159 -0.57 -12.52 2.35
N ASP A 160 -1.53 -12.88 3.20
CA ASP A 160 -2.31 -11.94 4.01
C ASP A 160 -1.45 -11.11 4.99
N GLN A 161 -0.28 -11.62 5.39
CA GLN A 161 0.68 -10.94 6.28
C GLN A 161 1.77 -10.16 5.53
N VAL A 162 1.86 -10.27 4.20
CA VAL A 162 2.90 -9.66 3.36
C VAL A 162 2.24 -9.09 2.09
N VAL A 163 1.66 -7.90 2.24
CA VAL A 163 0.84 -7.24 1.23
C VAL A 163 1.71 -6.43 0.27
N HIS A 164 1.51 -6.61 -1.04
CA HIS A 164 2.37 -6.07 -2.09
C HIS A 164 1.80 -4.77 -2.70
N PHE A 165 2.60 -3.70 -2.73
CA PHE A 165 2.25 -2.42 -3.36
C PHE A 165 3.06 -2.18 -4.64
N GLY A 166 3.13 -3.23 -5.47
CA GLY A 166 3.93 -3.29 -6.70
C GLY A 166 3.52 -2.35 -7.84
N LYS A 167 2.51 -1.50 -7.69
CA LYS A 167 2.21 -0.41 -8.64
C LYS A 167 2.82 0.92 -8.21
N GLY A 168 3.61 0.94 -7.13
CA GLY A 168 4.18 2.15 -6.54
C GLY A 168 3.17 2.93 -5.69
N GLN A 169 2.25 2.23 -5.00
CA GLN A 169 1.32 2.90 -4.08
C GLN A 169 2.05 3.38 -2.83
N THR A 170 1.69 4.58 -2.36
CA THR A 170 2.23 5.21 -1.15
C THR A 170 1.20 5.33 -0.02
N GLU A 171 0.00 4.78 -0.19
CA GLU A 171 -1.01 4.64 0.86
C GLU A 171 -1.96 3.47 0.57
N THR A 172 -2.69 3.03 1.59
CA THR A 172 -3.71 1.99 1.50
C THR A 172 -4.77 2.14 2.59
N GLU A 173 -5.90 1.47 2.43
CA GLU A 173 -6.92 1.26 3.46
C GLU A 173 -6.95 -0.25 3.76
N LEU A 174 -6.76 -0.61 5.02
CA LEU A 174 -6.72 -1.99 5.49
C LEU A 174 -7.99 -2.29 6.28
N GLU A 175 -8.67 -3.38 5.93
CA GLU A 175 -9.65 -3.98 6.85
C GLU A 175 -8.91 -4.83 7.87
N LEU A 176 -9.04 -4.46 9.15
CA LEU A 176 -8.46 -5.17 10.29
C LEU A 176 -9.56 -5.43 11.32
N GLU A 177 -9.55 -6.62 11.91
CA GLU A 177 -10.47 -6.97 12.99
C GLU A 177 -10.17 -6.15 14.27
N PRO A 178 -11.13 -5.94 15.17
CA PRO A 178 -10.86 -5.27 16.45
C PRO A 178 -9.81 -6.03 17.28
N GLY A 179 -8.72 -5.36 17.66
CA GLY A 179 -7.57 -6.01 18.28
C GLY A 179 -6.29 -5.18 18.26
N THR A 180 -5.18 -5.78 18.68
CA THR A 180 -3.84 -5.18 18.59
C THR A 180 -3.12 -5.75 17.38
N HIS A 181 -2.63 -4.87 16.50
CA HIS A 181 -1.92 -5.23 15.28
C HIS A 181 -0.52 -4.61 15.25
N THR A 182 0.42 -5.26 14.55
CA THR A 182 1.72 -4.68 14.23
C THR A 182 1.88 -4.48 12.73
N LEU A 183 2.43 -3.34 12.34
CA LEU A 183 2.64 -2.94 10.95
C LEU A 183 4.11 -2.55 10.75
N GLN A 184 4.71 -3.00 9.64
CA GLN A 184 6.06 -2.60 9.24
C GLN A 184 6.20 -2.58 7.72
N LEU A 185 6.85 -1.54 7.17
CA LEU A 185 7.18 -1.49 5.75
C LEU A 185 8.53 -2.14 5.45
N LEU A 186 8.61 -2.77 4.28
CA LEU A 186 9.82 -3.29 3.67
C LEU A 186 9.85 -2.93 2.18
N LEU A 187 10.90 -2.24 1.73
CA LEU A 187 11.09 -1.93 0.32
C LEU A 187 11.72 -3.13 -0.42
N GLY A 188 11.05 -3.60 -1.45
CA GLY A 188 11.57 -4.59 -2.39
C GLY A 188 11.95 -3.94 -3.72
N ASP A 189 12.97 -4.49 -4.37
CA ASP A 189 13.36 -4.09 -5.72
C ASP A 189 12.32 -4.50 -6.77
N TYR A 190 12.57 -4.24 -8.05
CA TYR A 190 11.64 -4.57 -9.14
C TYR A 190 11.25 -6.06 -9.23
N ARG A 191 11.95 -6.96 -8.53
CA ARG A 191 11.67 -8.41 -8.47
C ARG A 191 10.97 -8.83 -7.18
N HIS A 192 10.58 -7.88 -6.33
CA HIS A 192 10.10 -8.07 -4.95
C HIS A 192 11.18 -8.62 -4.00
N VAL A 193 12.47 -8.49 -4.35
CA VAL A 193 13.56 -8.92 -3.48
C VAL A 193 14.02 -7.72 -2.64
N PRO A 194 14.10 -7.83 -1.31
CA PRO A 194 14.63 -6.76 -0.45
C PRO A 194 15.99 -6.23 -0.90
N HIS A 195 16.25 -4.94 -0.63
CA HIS A 195 17.57 -4.35 -0.88
C HIS A 195 18.64 -4.82 0.12
N GLN A 196 19.90 -4.44 -0.12
CA GLN A 196 21.01 -4.64 0.82
C GLN A 196 21.75 -3.31 1.08
N PRO A 197 21.76 -2.78 2.32
CA PRO A 197 20.98 -3.24 3.47
C PRO A 197 19.45 -3.20 3.20
N PRO A 198 18.63 -3.99 3.93
CA PRO A 198 17.18 -3.89 3.84
C PRO A 198 16.70 -2.48 4.20
N VAL A 199 15.78 -1.93 3.42
CA VAL A 199 15.15 -0.63 3.67
C VAL A 199 13.78 -0.88 4.27
N THR A 200 13.66 -0.64 5.57
CA THR A 200 12.46 -0.92 6.38
C THR A 200 12.04 0.31 7.17
N SER A 201 10.78 0.33 7.60
CA SER A 201 10.35 1.23 8.68
C SER A 201 10.65 0.65 10.05
N GLU A 202 10.52 1.48 11.08
CA GLU A 202 10.21 0.98 12.42
C GLU A 202 8.93 0.12 12.37
N LYS A 203 8.87 -0.92 13.22
CA LYS A 203 7.65 -1.68 13.44
C LYS A 203 6.78 -0.91 14.43
N ILE A 204 5.58 -0.57 14.02
CA ILE A 204 4.59 0.10 14.88
C ILE A 204 3.57 -0.92 15.40
N THR A 205 2.97 -0.60 16.54
CA THR A 205 1.80 -1.30 17.09
C THR A 205 0.61 -0.35 17.08
N ILE A 206 -0.58 -0.84 16.72
CA ILE A 206 -1.84 -0.09 16.76
C ILE A 206 -2.94 -0.92 17.43
N THR A 207 -4.00 -0.25 17.87
CA THR A 207 -5.23 -0.89 18.36
C THR A 207 -6.39 -0.51 17.45
N VAL A 208 -7.20 -1.48 17.05
CA VAL A 208 -8.40 -1.30 16.24
C VAL A 208 -9.64 -1.46 17.12
N GLU A 209 -10.54 -0.47 17.09
CA GLU A 209 -11.81 -0.40 17.86
C GLU A 209 -13.01 0.04 16.99
#